data_AF-A0A2W7HYY5-F1
#
_entry.id   AF-A0A2W7HYY5-F1
#
_cell.length_a   1.000
_cell.length_b   1.000
_cell.length_c   1.000
_cell.angle_alpha   90.00
_cell.angle_beta   90.00
_cell.angle_gamma   90.00
#
_symmetry.space_group_name_H-M   'P 1'
#
loop_
_entity.id
_entity.type
_entity.pdbx_description
1 polymer ?
#
loop_
_entity_poly.entity_id
_entity_poly.type
_entity_poly.pdbx_seq_one_letter_code
_entity_poly.pdbx_strand_id
1 'polypeptide(L)'
;MKKFLFIGLIMITTLACQENKKTSTLESDAEKEISTSESKDVIQSEEEQRKKRANREESEANTKKTIANWNGQFIKVDAENNVCECNCIQLNFESPATLCIDQNAGIDIQVKFSKDNDVVNIHYLNGSGNISDKNPIPWADFDKNNIIATITRNGSQLNLDWKGFTIDQKLATDYAILGKKNLEGTYKRK
;
A
#
# COMPACT_ATOMS: atom_id res chain seq x y z
N MET A 1 6.32 -66.31 8.05
CA MET A 1 6.19 -66.39 9.54
C MET A 1 6.93 -65.18 10.09
N LYS A 2 6.42 -64.25 10.90
CA LYS A 2 5.18 -64.09 11.68
C LYS A 2 4.69 -62.64 11.52
N LYS A 3 3.37 -62.48 11.68
CA LYS A 3 2.63 -61.23 11.77
C LYS A 3 2.76 -60.63 13.19
N PHE A 4 2.69 -59.31 13.30
CA PHE A 4 2.02 -58.56 14.37
C PHE A 4 1.59 -57.22 13.73
N LEU A 5 0.30 -56.88 13.49
CA LEU A 5 -0.81 -56.54 14.41
C LEU A 5 -0.39 -55.49 15.47
N PHE A 6 -1.04 -54.36 15.78
CA PHE A 6 -2.23 -53.63 15.30
C PHE A 6 -2.44 -52.44 16.33
N ILE A 7 -3.17 -51.38 15.94
CA ILE A 7 -4.04 -50.47 16.76
C ILE A 7 -3.44 -49.36 17.64
N GLY A 8 -4.01 -48.16 17.46
CA GLY A 8 -4.23 -47.11 18.47
C GLY A 8 -4.59 -45.75 17.84
N LEU A 9 -5.76 -45.58 17.21
CA LEU A 9 -7.04 -45.06 17.75
C LEU A 9 -6.99 -43.64 18.38
N ILE A 10 -7.33 -42.64 17.54
CA ILE A 10 -8.27 -41.51 17.71
C ILE A 10 -8.50 -40.93 19.12
N MET A 11 -8.30 -39.60 19.26
CA MET A 11 -9.16 -38.73 20.07
C MET A 11 -9.17 -37.30 19.51
N ILE A 12 -10.36 -36.89 19.05
CA ILE A 12 -10.73 -35.55 18.62
C ILE A 12 -11.20 -34.79 19.86
N THR A 13 -10.72 -33.56 20.07
CA THR A 13 -11.41 -32.59 20.93
C THR A 13 -11.52 -31.24 20.23
N THR A 14 -12.74 -30.93 19.83
CA THR A 14 -13.24 -29.59 19.45
C THR A 14 -13.87 -28.90 20.67
N LEU A 15 -14.12 -27.59 20.53
CA LEU A 15 -14.93 -26.65 21.36
C LEU A 15 -14.06 -25.77 22.30
N ALA A 16 -14.21 -24.44 22.39
CA ALA A 16 -15.31 -23.55 22.00
C ALA A 16 -14.86 -22.09 21.79
N CYS A 17 -15.53 -21.38 20.86
CA CYS A 17 -15.63 -19.92 20.85
C CYS A 17 -16.52 -19.45 22.01
N GLN A 18 -16.16 -18.32 22.63
CA GLN A 18 -17.14 -17.43 23.26
C GLN A 18 -17.05 -16.05 22.61
N GLU A 19 -18.15 -15.68 21.95
CA GLU A 19 -18.46 -14.34 21.48
C GLU A 19 -19.29 -13.67 22.58
N ASN A 20 -18.87 -12.50 23.08
CA ASN A 20 -19.71 -11.67 23.93
C ASN A 20 -19.76 -10.26 23.34
N LYS A 21 -20.80 -9.99 22.55
CA LYS A 21 -21.30 -8.64 22.28
C LYS A 21 -22.14 -8.20 23.47
N LYS A 22 -21.78 -7.06 24.08
CA LYS A 22 -22.75 -6.21 24.78
C LYS A 22 -22.59 -4.77 24.32
N THR A 23 -23.60 -4.37 23.53
CA THR A 23 -24.09 -3.01 23.36
C THR A 23 -24.54 -2.44 24.71
N SER A 24 -24.20 -1.19 24.99
CA SER A 24 -25.12 -0.29 25.68
C SER A 24 -25.05 1.09 25.04
N THR A 25 -26.15 1.41 24.38
CA THR A 25 -26.67 2.74 24.05
C THR A 25 -26.88 3.58 25.32
N LEU A 26 -27.21 4.87 25.12
CA LEU A 26 -27.62 5.96 26.02
C LEU A 26 -26.50 7.04 26.04
N GLU A 27 -26.75 8.32 25.81
CA GLU A 27 -27.97 9.07 25.52
C GLU A 27 -27.54 10.43 24.95
N SER A 28 -28.39 10.98 24.09
CA SER A 28 -28.26 12.32 23.52
C SER A 28 -28.96 13.28 24.47
N ASP A 29 -28.28 14.35 24.88
CA ASP A 29 -28.95 15.57 25.33
C ASP A 29 -28.50 16.75 24.48
N ALA A 30 -29.46 17.24 23.70
CA ALA A 30 -29.45 18.55 23.09
C ALA A 30 -30.31 19.45 23.97
N GLU A 31 -29.74 20.54 24.48
CA GLU A 31 -30.52 21.70 24.88
C GLU A 31 -29.97 22.97 24.26
N LYS A 32 -30.94 23.84 24.04
CA LYS A 32 -31.09 24.88 23.04
C LYS A 32 -31.14 26.19 23.81
N GLU A 33 -30.28 27.14 23.50
CA GLU A 33 -30.54 28.53 23.85
C GLU A 33 -30.57 29.39 22.58
N ILE A 34 -31.74 29.99 22.40
CA ILE A 34 -32.03 31.10 21.49
C ILE A 34 -31.80 32.37 22.28
N SER A 35 -31.12 33.36 21.70
CA SER A 35 -31.39 34.76 22.03
C SER A 35 -31.29 35.63 20.78
N THR A 36 -32.28 36.51 20.66
CA THR A 36 -32.66 37.33 19.52
C THR A 36 -32.40 38.80 19.84
N SER A 37 -31.97 39.60 18.87
CA SER A 37 -32.39 41.00 18.59
C SER A 37 -31.46 41.59 17.52
N GLU A 38 -31.96 41.87 16.31
CA GLU A 38 -32.48 43.19 15.85
C GLU A 38 -31.37 44.27 15.76
N SER A 39 -31.24 45.15 14.76
CA SER A 39 -31.91 45.44 13.49
C SER A 39 -31.15 46.66 12.90
N LYS A 40 -31.05 46.79 11.56
CA LYS A 40 -31.31 48.04 10.77
C LYS A 40 -30.67 48.01 9.38
N ASP A 41 -31.56 48.14 8.40
CA ASP A 41 -31.39 48.72 7.06
C ASP A 41 -30.51 49.98 7.02
N VAL A 42 -29.76 50.19 5.92
CA VAL A 42 -29.82 51.40 5.07
C VAL A 42 -29.31 51.07 3.64
N ILE A 43 -29.97 51.71 2.68
CA ILE A 43 -30.03 51.57 1.22
C ILE A 43 -28.91 52.33 0.44
N GLN A 44 -28.58 51.79 -0.75
CA GLN A 44 -28.00 52.38 -2.00
C GLN A 44 -26.92 53.48 -1.96
N SER A 45 -25.89 53.31 -2.79
CA SER A 45 -25.72 54.08 -4.05
C SER A 45 -24.57 53.54 -4.92
N GLU A 46 -24.86 53.40 -6.21
CA GLU A 46 -23.91 53.37 -7.34
C GLU A 46 -23.13 54.71 -7.32
N GLU A 47 -21.84 54.85 -7.65
CA GLU A 47 -21.25 54.70 -8.99
C GLU A 47 -19.83 55.30 -8.88
N GLU A 48 -18.76 54.56 -9.20
CA GLU A 48 -17.56 55.16 -9.84
C GLU A 48 -16.62 54.08 -10.38
N GLN A 49 -16.62 53.97 -11.70
CA GLN A 49 -15.66 53.19 -12.48
C GLN A 49 -14.29 53.90 -12.51
N ARG A 50 -13.18 53.15 -12.38
CA ARG A 50 -12.22 52.87 -13.47
C ARG A 50 -10.82 52.46 -13.00
N LYS A 51 -10.31 51.45 -13.72
CA LYS A 51 -8.90 51.15 -14.02
C LYS A 51 -8.01 50.67 -12.87
N LYS A 52 -7.93 49.35 -12.72
CA LYS A 52 -6.63 48.65 -12.72
C LYS A 52 -6.74 47.39 -13.59
N ARG A 53 -5.98 47.39 -14.69
CA ARG A 53 -5.70 46.19 -15.49
C ARG A 53 -5.00 45.20 -14.56
N ALA A 54 -5.71 44.15 -14.15
CA ALA A 54 -5.07 42.99 -13.59
C ALA A 54 -4.52 42.16 -14.75
N ASN A 55 -3.20 42.06 -14.80
CA ASN A 55 -2.52 41.01 -15.55
C ASN A 55 -3.08 39.69 -15.01
N ARG A 56 -3.94 39.03 -15.80
CA ARG A 56 -4.35 37.66 -15.55
C ARG A 56 -3.17 36.81 -15.95
N GLU A 57 -2.21 36.67 -15.04
CA GLU A 57 -1.35 35.50 -15.05
C GLU A 57 -2.30 34.30 -14.96
N GLU A 58 -2.35 33.58 -16.06
CA GLU A 58 -2.91 32.25 -16.16
C GLU A 58 -2.12 31.39 -15.18
N SER A 59 -2.58 31.38 -13.93
CA SER A 59 -2.24 30.36 -12.97
C SER A 59 -2.75 29.07 -13.58
N GLU A 60 -1.85 28.34 -14.26
CA GLU A 60 -1.98 26.93 -14.51
C GLU A 60 -2.21 26.29 -13.15
N ALA A 61 -3.48 26.16 -12.79
CA ALA A 61 -3.94 25.35 -11.68
C ALA A 61 -3.53 23.92 -12.02
N ASN A 62 -2.30 23.58 -11.66
CA ASN A 62 -1.72 22.26 -11.74
C ASN A 62 -2.47 21.43 -10.69
N THR A 63 -3.68 21.05 -11.07
CA THR A 63 -4.62 20.32 -10.23
C THR A 63 -4.02 18.94 -10.15
N LYS A 64 -3.19 18.72 -9.12
CA LYS A 64 -2.48 17.48 -8.85
C LYS A 64 -3.53 16.37 -8.86
N LYS A 65 -3.67 15.68 -9.99
CA LYS A 65 -4.75 14.73 -10.23
C LYS A 65 -4.47 13.52 -9.36
N THR A 66 -5.04 13.51 -8.16
CA THR A 66 -4.88 12.40 -7.21
C THR A 66 -5.49 11.16 -7.85
N ILE A 67 -4.72 10.07 -7.91
CA ILE A 67 -5.23 8.80 -8.41
C ILE A 67 -6.37 8.34 -7.48
N ALA A 68 -7.61 8.27 -7.94
CA ALA A 68 -8.69 7.79 -7.08
C ALA A 68 -8.59 6.27 -6.83
N ASN A 69 -8.17 5.51 -7.86
CA ASN A 69 -8.11 4.05 -7.84
C ASN A 69 -6.66 3.52 -7.73
N TRP A 70 -6.35 2.82 -6.64
CA TRP A 70 -5.04 2.23 -6.40
C TRP A 70 -4.71 1.05 -7.32
N ASN A 71 -5.72 0.34 -7.85
CA ASN A 71 -5.49 -0.78 -8.77
C ASN A 71 -5.01 -0.29 -10.14
N GLY A 72 -4.08 -1.04 -10.72
CA GLY A 72 -3.56 -0.80 -12.07
C GLY A 72 -2.07 -1.11 -12.22
N GLN A 73 -1.58 -0.86 -13.42
CA GLN A 73 -0.16 -0.97 -13.75
C GLN A 73 0.53 0.38 -13.56
N PHE A 74 1.69 0.35 -12.93
CA PHE A 74 2.53 1.51 -12.70
C PHE A 74 3.94 1.21 -13.15
N ILE A 75 4.64 2.21 -13.66
CA ILE A 75 6.01 2.10 -14.15
C ILE A 75 6.92 3.09 -13.41
N LYS A 76 8.14 2.65 -13.11
CA LYS A 76 9.16 3.49 -12.48
C LYS A 76 9.41 4.74 -13.33
N VAL A 77 9.55 5.89 -12.69
CA VAL A 77 9.65 7.19 -13.38
C VAL A 77 10.96 7.30 -14.19
N ASP A 78 12.04 6.69 -13.70
CA ASP A 78 13.37 6.62 -14.30
C ASP A 78 13.55 5.44 -15.25
N ALA A 79 12.50 4.67 -15.55
CA ALA A 79 12.57 3.57 -16.49
C ALA A 79 12.82 4.07 -17.92
N GLU A 80 13.90 3.61 -18.54
CA GLU A 80 14.21 3.92 -19.93
C GLU A 80 13.10 3.43 -20.86
N ASN A 81 12.72 4.29 -21.83
CA ASN A 81 11.76 3.97 -22.89
C ASN A 81 10.36 3.47 -22.43
N ASN A 82 10.00 3.66 -21.16
CA ASN A 82 8.76 3.13 -20.55
C ASN A 82 8.56 1.60 -20.72
N VAL A 83 9.65 0.83 -20.75
CA VAL A 83 9.63 -0.64 -20.86
C VAL A 83 9.34 -1.28 -19.48
N CYS A 84 8.48 -2.31 -19.45
CA CYS A 84 7.98 -2.84 -18.18
C CYS A 84 8.90 -3.80 -17.44
N GLU A 85 9.75 -4.58 -18.14
CA GLU A 85 10.76 -5.51 -17.59
C GLU A 85 10.64 -5.76 -16.07
N CYS A 86 11.50 -5.14 -15.24
CA CYS A 86 11.37 -5.10 -13.78
C CYS A 86 11.02 -3.71 -13.25
N ASN A 87 10.60 -2.81 -14.14
CA ASN A 87 10.25 -1.43 -13.83
C ASN A 87 8.75 -1.25 -13.58
N CYS A 88 7.93 -2.27 -13.82
CA CYS A 88 6.48 -2.20 -13.62
C CYS A 88 6.02 -2.94 -12.36
N ILE A 89 5.08 -2.34 -11.66
CA ILE A 89 4.32 -2.97 -10.59
C ILE A 89 2.84 -3.05 -10.99
N GLN A 90 2.23 -4.21 -10.80
CA GLN A 90 0.79 -4.40 -10.97
C GLN A 90 0.15 -4.41 -9.58
N LEU A 91 -0.51 -3.32 -9.21
CA LEU A 91 -1.29 -3.28 -7.97
C LEU A 91 -2.64 -3.94 -8.20
N ASN A 92 -2.85 -5.03 -7.46
CA ASN A 92 -4.10 -5.77 -7.38
C ASN A 92 -4.29 -6.30 -5.96
N PHE A 93 -5.35 -5.87 -5.27
CA PHE A 93 -5.63 -6.32 -3.88
C PHE A 93 -6.40 -7.66 -3.81
N GLU A 94 -6.88 -8.18 -4.93
CA GLU A 94 -7.73 -9.38 -4.98
C GLU A 94 -6.93 -10.68 -5.09
N SER A 95 -5.72 -10.62 -5.64
CA SER A 95 -4.86 -11.79 -5.85
C SER A 95 -3.40 -11.48 -5.55
N PRO A 96 -2.56 -12.51 -5.32
CA PRO A 96 -1.11 -12.33 -5.38
C PRO A 96 -0.67 -11.67 -6.69
N ALA A 97 0.42 -10.94 -6.61
CA ALA A 97 1.09 -10.35 -7.76
C ALA A 97 2.57 -10.75 -7.76
N THR A 98 3.18 -10.75 -8.94
CA THR A 98 4.62 -10.96 -9.09
C THR A 98 5.33 -9.61 -9.19
N LEU A 99 6.39 -9.43 -8.41
CA LEU A 99 7.33 -8.33 -8.56
C LEU A 99 8.66 -8.89 -9.05
N CYS A 100 9.15 -8.39 -10.17
CA CYS A 100 10.51 -8.69 -10.61
C CYS A 100 11.50 -7.83 -9.84
N ILE A 101 12.51 -8.49 -9.27
CA ILE A 101 13.64 -7.84 -8.61
C ILE A 101 14.81 -7.72 -9.57
N ASP A 102 15.16 -8.78 -10.30
CA ASP A 102 16.31 -8.77 -11.21
C ASP A 102 16.08 -9.71 -12.39
N GLN A 103 15.92 -9.15 -13.59
CA GLN A 103 15.67 -9.93 -14.80
C GLN A 103 16.85 -10.83 -15.19
N ASN A 104 18.08 -10.35 -15.01
CA ASN A 104 19.28 -11.08 -15.44
C ASN A 104 19.53 -12.28 -14.55
N ALA A 105 19.27 -12.13 -13.25
CA ALA A 105 19.36 -13.21 -12.28
C ALA A 105 18.07 -14.05 -12.17
N GLY A 106 17.01 -13.68 -12.91
CA GLY A 106 15.70 -14.33 -12.86
C GLY A 106 15.08 -14.30 -11.45
N ILE A 107 15.30 -13.22 -10.71
CA ILE A 107 14.83 -13.06 -9.34
C ILE A 107 13.46 -12.38 -9.35
N ASP A 108 12.45 -13.15 -8.94
CA ASP A 108 11.07 -12.73 -8.82
C ASP A 108 10.51 -13.09 -7.44
N ILE A 109 9.59 -12.26 -6.94
CA ILE A 109 8.83 -12.56 -5.72
C ILE A 109 7.33 -12.48 -5.97
N GLN A 110 6.58 -13.38 -5.34
CA GLN A 110 5.14 -13.23 -5.19
C GLN A 110 4.82 -12.49 -3.91
N VAL A 111 3.93 -11.52 -4.02
CA VAL A 111 3.50 -10.66 -2.92
C VAL A 111 1.99 -10.59 -2.82
N LYS A 112 1.51 -10.28 -1.63
CA LYS A 112 0.13 -9.85 -1.40
C LYS A 112 0.13 -8.38 -0.98
N PHE A 113 -0.77 -7.61 -1.57
CA PHE A 113 -1.04 -6.24 -1.16
C PHE A 113 -2.15 -6.20 -0.12
N SER A 114 -1.98 -5.37 0.89
CA SER A 114 -3.05 -4.94 1.79
C SER A 114 -3.04 -3.41 1.85
N LYS A 115 -4.17 -2.81 2.22
CA LYS A 115 -4.30 -1.35 2.31
C LYS A 115 -4.71 -0.98 3.73
N ASP A 116 -3.96 -0.05 4.30
CA ASP A 116 -4.26 0.60 5.58
C ASP A 116 -4.24 2.11 5.35
N ASN A 117 -5.42 2.73 5.37
CA ASN A 117 -5.61 4.14 5.02
C ASN A 117 -5.00 4.49 3.65
N ASP A 118 -4.05 5.42 3.58
CA ASP A 118 -3.35 5.83 2.35
C ASP A 118 -1.98 5.15 2.16
N VAL A 119 -1.76 4.04 2.87
CA VAL A 119 -0.57 3.20 2.75
C VAL A 119 -0.96 1.82 2.24
N VAL A 120 -0.24 1.36 1.22
CA VAL A 120 -0.32 -0.03 0.76
C VAL A 120 0.84 -0.78 1.35
N ASN A 121 0.56 -1.86 2.07
CA ASN A 121 1.56 -2.75 2.63
C ASN A 121 1.77 -3.94 1.68
N ILE A 122 3.04 -4.32 1.49
CA ILE A 122 3.44 -5.44 0.66
C ILE A 122 3.94 -6.55 1.59
N HIS A 123 3.35 -7.73 1.49
CA HIS A 123 3.75 -8.93 2.22
C HIS A 123 4.33 -9.96 1.27
N TYR A 124 5.45 -10.57 1.67
CA TYR A 124 6.09 -11.67 0.94
C TYR A 124 5.27 -12.96 1.04
N LEU A 125 5.20 -13.72 -0.07
CA LEU A 125 4.56 -15.04 -0.09
C LEU A 125 5.55 -16.16 -0.44
N ASN A 126 6.28 -15.97 -1.54
CA ASN A 126 7.32 -16.85 -2.03
C ASN A 126 8.22 -16.10 -3.03
N GLY A 127 9.34 -16.69 -3.39
CA GLY A 127 10.30 -16.13 -4.33
C GLY A 127 11.03 -17.22 -5.08
N SER A 128 11.71 -16.81 -6.14
CA SER A 128 12.49 -17.68 -7.01
C SER A 128 13.68 -16.93 -7.59
N GLY A 129 14.56 -17.67 -8.27
CA GLY A 129 15.82 -17.13 -8.76
C GLY A 129 16.91 -17.17 -7.71
N ASN A 130 18.11 -16.75 -8.12
CA ASN A 130 19.29 -16.80 -7.27
C ASN A 130 20.32 -15.77 -7.69
N ILE A 131 21.13 -15.31 -6.75
CA ILE A 131 22.28 -14.47 -7.06
C ILE A 131 23.41 -15.40 -7.50
N SER A 132 23.96 -15.18 -8.70
CA SER A 132 25.14 -15.92 -9.16
C SER A 132 26.29 -15.74 -8.16
N ASP A 133 27.11 -16.78 -7.97
CA ASP A 133 28.31 -16.75 -7.12
C ASP A 133 28.08 -16.56 -5.61
N LYS A 134 26.84 -16.71 -5.13
CA LYS A 134 26.50 -16.69 -3.69
C LYS A 134 25.75 -17.95 -3.26
N ASN A 135 25.63 -18.10 -1.94
CA ASN A 135 24.71 -19.07 -1.37
C ASN A 135 23.28 -18.83 -1.90
N PRO A 136 22.50 -19.90 -2.10
CA PRO A 136 21.10 -19.78 -2.47
C PRO A 136 20.34 -18.82 -1.56
N ILE A 137 19.53 -17.95 -2.16
CA ILE A 137 18.61 -17.11 -1.40
C ILE A 137 17.68 -18.03 -0.60
N PRO A 138 17.57 -17.86 0.73
CA PRO A 138 16.79 -18.72 1.60
C PRO A 138 15.29 -18.38 1.53
N TRP A 139 14.70 -18.51 0.34
CA TRP A 139 13.31 -18.11 0.06
C TRP A 139 12.28 -18.71 1.02
N ALA A 140 12.54 -19.93 1.50
CA ALA A 140 11.66 -20.64 2.41
C ALA A 140 11.72 -20.11 3.86
N ASP A 141 12.85 -19.48 4.23
CA ASP A 141 13.11 -19.03 5.60
C ASP A 141 12.65 -17.59 5.85
N PHE A 142 12.31 -16.85 4.80
CA PHE A 142 11.80 -15.49 4.94
C PHE A 142 10.42 -15.44 5.60
N ASP A 143 10.27 -14.52 6.56
CA ASP A 143 9.01 -14.30 7.27
C ASP A 143 7.94 -13.77 6.29
N LYS A 144 6.75 -14.36 6.35
CA LYS A 144 5.62 -13.99 5.47
C LYS A 144 4.67 -12.96 6.10
N ASN A 145 4.73 -12.81 7.42
CA ASN A 145 3.85 -11.92 8.16
C ASN A 145 4.36 -10.47 8.21
N ASN A 146 5.66 -10.27 7.97
CA ASN A 146 6.27 -8.95 8.00
C ASN A 146 6.02 -8.18 6.70
N ILE A 147 5.93 -6.86 6.83
CA ILE A 147 5.82 -5.96 5.69
C ILE A 147 7.21 -5.80 5.08
N ILE A 148 7.37 -6.20 3.82
CA ILE A 148 8.66 -6.12 3.10
C ILE A 148 8.84 -4.79 2.36
N ALA A 149 7.74 -4.08 2.12
CA ALA A 149 7.73 -2.76 1.49
C ALA A 149 6.39 -2.06 1.72
N THR A 150 6.38 -0.74 1.62
CA THR A 150 5.17 0.08 1.62
C THR A 150 5.09 0.92 0.35
N ILE A 151 3.88 1.22 -0.08
CA ILE A 151 3.62 2.19 -1.15
C ILE A 151 2.75 3.31 -0.60
N THR A 152 3.20 4.54 -0.79
CA THR A 152 2.47 5.76 -0.43
C THR A 152 2.20 6.60 -1.67
N ARG A 153 1.20 7.48 -1.59
CA ARG A 153 0.86 8.36 -2.71
C ARG A 153 1.52 9.72 -2.56
N ASN A 154 2.10 10.22 -3.65
CA ASN A 154 2.53 11.61 -3.79
C ASN A 154 1.86 12.24 -5.02
N GLY A 155 0.63 12.73 -4.87
CA GLY A 155 -0.18 13.24 -5.97
C GLY A 155 -0.59 12.16 -6.97
N SER A 156 -0.11 12.28 -8.21
CA SER A 156 -0.34 11.30 -9.27
C SER A 156 0.71 10.18 -9.30
N GLN A 157 1.71 10.21 -8.41
CA GLN A 157 2.77 9.22 -8.33
C GLN A 157 2.63 8.36 -7.09
N LEU A 158 3.23 7.18 -7.15
CA LEU A 158 3.39 6.25 -6.03
C LEU A 158 4.85 6.21 -5.63
N ASN A 159 5.13 6.18 -4.33
CA ASN A 159 6.47 5.99 -3.78
C ASN A 159 6.52 4.63 -3.10
N LEU A 160 7.36 3.72 -3.62
CA LEU A 160 7.64 2.43 -3.02
C LEU A 160 8.87 2.57 -2.11
N ASP A 161 8.69 2.27 -0.84
CA ASP A 161 9.72 2.27 0.21
C ASP A 161 9.99 0.81 0.63
N TRP A 162 11.19 0.33 0.30
CA TRP A 162 11.57 -1.06 0.53
C TRP A 162 12.12 -1.26 1.94
N LYS A 163 11.53 -2.20 2.69
CA LYS A 163 11.94 -2.54 4.07
C LYS A 163 12.88 -3.73 4.11
N GLY A 164 12.75 -4.66 3.16
CA GLY A 164 13.56 -5.86 3.08
C GLY A 164 12.90 -7.10 3.65
N PHE A 165 13.51 -8.24 3.35
CA PHE A 165 13.11 -9.53 3.91
C PHE A 165 13.62 -9.68 5.34
N THR A 166 12.93 -10.48 6.13
CA THR A 166 13.36 -10.83 7.48
C THR A 166 13.41 -12.34 7.66
N ILE A 167 14.28 -12.80 8.54
CA ILE A 167 14.33 -14.18 9.05
C ILE A 167 14.29 -14.06 10.57
N ASP A 168 13.39 -14.78 11.23
CA ASP A 168 13.17 -14.69 12.67
C ASP A 168 12.97 -13.23 13.15
N GLN A 169 12.19 -12.46 12.37
CA GLN A 169 11.88 -11.03 12.60
C GLN A 169 13.10 -10.10 12.54
N LYS A 170 14.26 -10.58 12.08
CA LYS A 170 15.46 -9.77 11.89
C LYS A 170 15.68 -9.52 10.41
N LEU A 171 16.09 -8.30 10.07
CA LEU A 171 16.42 -7.94 8.69
C LEU A 171 17.48 -8.90 8.13
N ALA A 172 17.16 -9.56 7.03
CA ALA A 172 18.08 -10.39 6.30
C ALA A 172 18.96 -9.48 5.42
N THR A 173 19.94 -8.82 6.06
CA THR A 173 20.73 -7.71 5.49
C THR A 173 21.34 -8.05 4.13
N ASP A 174 21.83 -9.28 3.95
CA ASP A 174 22.44 -9.75 2.70
C ASP A 174 21.47 -9.71 1.50
N TYR A 175 20.17 -9.79 1.77
CA TYR A 175 19.10 -9.80 0.76
C TYR A 175 18.24 -8.52 0.78
N ALA A 176 18.36 -7.69 1.81
CA ALA A 176 17.65 -6.41 1.91
C ALA A 176 18.01 -5.47 0.75
N ILE A 177 19.25 -5.52 0.26
CA ILE A 177 19.72 -4.67 -0.84
C ILE A 177 19.04 -4.99 -2.18
N LEU A 178 18.52 -6.21 -2.36
CA LEU A 178 17.95 -6.67 -3.63
C LEU A 178 16.77 -5.80 -4.05
N GLY A 179 15.73 -5.70 -3.22
CA GLY A 179 14.59 -4.85 -3.52
C GLY A 179 14.93 -3.35 -3.41
N LYS A 180 15.87 -2.96 -2.55
CA LYS A 180 16.28 -1.55 -2.40
C LYS A 180 16.88 -0.99 -3.69
N LYS A 181 17.72 -1.74 -4.38
CA LYS A 181 18.33 -1.30 -5.64
C LYS A 181 17.32 -1.26 -6.79
N ASN A 182 16.43 -2.25 -6.85
CA ASN A 182 15.67 -2.51 -8.06
C ASN A 182 14.21 -2.04 -7.98
N LEU A 183 13.54 -2.26 -6.84
CA LEU A 183 12.12 -1.94 -6.63
C LEU A 183 11.90 -0.57 -5.99
N GLU A 184 12.79 -0.09 -5.13
CA GLU A 184 12.61 1.19 -4.44
C GLU A 184 12.56 2.36 -5.44
N GLY A 185 11.66 3.31 -5.20
CA GLY A 185 11.57 4.53 -5.98
C GLY A 185 10.15 4.99 -6.28
N THR A 186 10.05 5.89 -7.24
CA THR A 186 8.80 6.54 -7.62
C THR A 186 8.24 5.96 -8.90
N TYR A 187 6.94 5.72 -8.92
CA TYR A 187 6.20 5.12 -10.01
C TYR A 187 5.08 6.06 -10.47
N LYS A 188 4.88 6.12 -11.79
CA LYS A 188 3.74 6.79 -12.42
C LYS A 188 2.80 5.74 -12.99
N ARG A 189 1.52 6.09 -13.13
CA ARG A 189 0.58 5.21 -13.83
C ARG A 189 1.03 5.04 -15.28
N LYS A 190 1.04 3.80 -15.76
CA LYS A 190 1.34 3.49 -17.16
C LYS A 190 0.11 3.76 -18.04
#